data_AF-A0A4Q9LJF9-F1
#
_entry.id   AF-A0A4Q9LJF9-F1
#
_cell.length_a   1.000
_cell.length_b   1.000
_cell.length_c   1.000
_cell.angle_alpha   90.00
_cell.angle_beta   90.00
_cell.angle_gamma   90.00
#
_symmetry.space_group_name_H-M   'P 1'
#
loop_
_entity.id
_entity.type
_entity.pdbx_description
1 polymer ?
#
loop_
_entity_poly.entity_id
_entity_poly.type
_entity_poly.pdbx_seq_one_letter_code
_entity_poly.pdbx_strand_id
1 'polypeptide(L)'
;MLLQLLDCLEKSKEILTRRSAILKVENTNKTHLPLIKGIIKVKYKLEESVTKRNLEEAQLAKLYNEIERKITFKLRSINNQHPITASKYKEVGANQINSKNIISLILDGLTTVKEPTININKKSDLEEDNEVVKRAEKMIQK
;
A
#
# COMPACT_ATOMS: atom_id res chain seq x y z
N MET A 1 -37.65 31.15 -3.55
CA MET A 1 -37.23 30.03 -2.68
C MET A 1 -37.24 28.70 -3.43
N LEU A 2 -38.38 28.24 -3.96
CA LEU A 2 -38.45 26.96 -4.69
C LEU A 2 -37.52 26.89 -5.91
N LEU A 3 -37.41 27.97 -6.68
CA LEU A 3 -36.54 28.04 -7.85
C LEU A 3 -35.05 27.91 -7.47
N GLN A 4 -34.63 28.45 -6.33
CA GLN A 4 -33.24 28.38 -5.84
C GLN A 4 -32.88 26.99 -5.29
N LEU A 5 -33.87 26.30 -4.71
CA LEU A 5 -33.73 24.92 -4.26
C LEU A 5 -33.59 23.98 -5.46
N LEU A 6 -34.42 24.16 -6.50
CA LEU A 6 -34.32 23.41 -7.74
C LEU A 6 -32.95 23.56 -8.38
N ASP A 7 -32.45 24.80 -8.44
CA ASP A 7 -31.13 25.13 -8.97
C ASP A 7 -29.98 24.49 -8.18
N CYS A 8 -30.12 24.35 -6.85
CA CYS A 8 -29.15 23.64 -6.00
C CYS A 8 -29.17 22.12 -6.23
N LEU A 9 -30.36 21.54 -6.38
CA LEU A 9 -30.53 20.10 -6.60
C LEU A 9 -30.03 19.67 -7.99
N GLU A 10 -30.28 20.48 -9.01
CA GLU A 10 -29.79 20.20 -10.36
C GLU A 10 -28.26 20.21 -10.41
N LYS A 11 -27.60 21.11 -9.65
CA LYS A 11 -26.13 21.19 -9.55
C LYS A 11 -25.49 20.00 -8.83
N SER A 12 -26.14 19.44 -7.80
CA SER A 12 -25.60 18.30 -7.04
C SER A 12 -25.95 16.92 -7.63
N LYS A 13 -26.87 16.85 -8.59
CA LYS A 13 -27.34 15.60 -9.23
C LYS A 13 -26.20 14.73 -9.79
N GLU A 14 -25.24 15.35 -10.47
CA GLU A 14 -24.10 14.64 -11.04
C GLU A 14 -23.21 14.03 -9.96
N ILE A 15 -22.95 14.79 -8.89
CA ILE A 15 -22.15 14.36 -7.74
C ILE A 15 -22.82 13.18 -7.02
N LEU A 16 -24.12 13.29 -6.73
CA LEU A 16 -24.90 12.22 -6.10
C LEU A 16 -24.92 10.94 -6.95
N THR A 17 -25.01 11.08 -8.28
CA THR A 17 -24.96 9.96 -9.22
C THR A 17 -23.58 9.29 -9.21
N ARG A 18 -22.50 10.07 -9.26
CA ARG A 18 -21.12 9.56 -9.14
C ARG A 18 -20.92 8.78 -7.84
N ARG A 19 -21.39 9.32 -6.70
CA ARG A 19 -21.30 8.68 -5.38
C ARG A 19 -22.10 7.39 -5.28
N SER A 20 -23.32 7.37 -5.78
CA SER A 20 -24.16 6.16 -5.80
C SER A 20 -23.49 5.04 -6.61
N ALA A 21 -22.88 5.37 -7.76
CA ALA A 21 -22.12 4.41 -8.55
C ALA A 21 -20.86 3.90 -7.82
N ILE A 22 -20.08 4.80 -7.19
CA ILE A 22 -18.91 4.42 -6.39
C ILE A 22 -19.31 3.51 -5.23
N LEU A 23 -20.32 3.89 -4.46
CA LEU A 23 -20.84 3.12 -3.33
C LEU A 23 -21.33 1.74 -3.78
N LYS A 24 -22.00 1.65 -4.93
CA LYS A 24 -22.43 0.37 -5.52
C LYS A 24 -21.24 -0.51 -5.92
N VAL A 25 -20.18 0.08 -6.48
CA VAL A 25 -18.95 -0.65 -6.84
C VAL A 25 -18.19 -1.12 -5.59
N GLU A 26 -18.09 -0.27 -4.56
CA GLU A 26 -17.50 -0.62 -3.27
C GLU A 26 -18.27 -1.76 -2.59
N ASN A 27 -19.60 -1.65 -2.49
CA ASN A 27 -20.46 -2.64 -1.84
C ASN A 27 -20.55 -3.97 -2.59
N THR A 28 -20.40 -3.97 -3.92
CA THR A 28 -20.42 -5.22 -4.71
C THR A 28 -19.09 -5.98 -4.69
N ASN A 29 -18.08 -5.50 -3.93
CA ASN A 29 -16.73 -6.07 -3.85
C ASN A 29 -16.07 -6.33 -5.22
N LYS A 30 -16.58 -5.69 -6.30
CA LYS A 30 -15.99 -5.74 -7.65
C LYS A 30 -14.71 -4.90 -7.77
N THR A 31 -14.26 -4.33 -6.66
CA THR A 31 -12.99 -3.64 -6.57
C THR A 31 -11.86 -4.67 -6.57
N HIS A 32 -10.69 -4.32 -7.10
CA HIS A 32 -9.51 -5.20 -7.02
C HIS A 32 -8.99 -5.36 -5.59
N LEU A 33 -9.47 -4.55 -4.65
CA LEU A 33 -8.93 -4.44 -3.29
C LEU A 33 -9.12 -5.72 -2.45
N PRO A 34 -10.31 -6.36 -2.37
CA PRO A 34 -10.47 -7.65 -1.70
C PRO A 34 -9.60 -8.76 -2.31
N LEU A 35 -9.48 -8.79 -3.64
CA LEU A 35 -8.63 -9.75 -4.35
C LEU A 35 -7.15 -9.56 -4.00
N ILE A 36 -6.66 -8.32 -4.06
CA ILE A 36 -5.29 -7.95 -3.66
C ILE A 36 -5.04 -8.33 -2.19
N LYS A 37 -5.99 -8.03 -1.31
CA LYS A 37 -5.91 -8.38 0.12
C LYS A 37 -5.84 -9.90 0.33
N GLY A 38 -6.62 -10.67 -0.42
CA GLY A 38 -6.58 -12.14 -0.40
C GLY A 38 -5.25 -12.70 -0.89
N ILE A 39 -4.72 -12.17 -2.01
CA ILE A 39 -3.41 -12.57 -2.56
C ILE A 39 -2.30 -12.33 -1.53
N ILE A 40 -2.29 -11.17 -0.87
CA ILE A 40 -1.31 -10.84 0.17
C ILE A 40 -1.41 -11.83 1.34
N LYS A 41 -2.63 -12.11 1.80
CA LYS A 41 -2.89 -13.03 2.91
C LYS A 41 -2.31 -14.43 2.63
N VAL A 42 -2.52 -14.96 1.42
CA VAL A 42 -1.97 -16.25 0.99
C VAL A 42 -0.45 -16.20 0.83
N LYS A 43 0.10 -15.17 0.17
CA LYS A 43 1.53 -15.06 -0.14
C LYS A 43 2.41 -15.02 1.11
N TYR A 44 1.92 -14.38 2.18
CA TYR A 44 2.66 -14.21 3.43
C TYR A 44 2.09 -15.06 4.59
N LYS A 45 1.13 -15.94 4.31
CA LYS A 45 0.51 -16.84 5.30
C LYS A 45 -0.02 -16.09 6.54
N LEU A 46 -0.71 -14.98 6.32
CA LEU A 46 -1.26 -14.17 7.40
C LEU A 46 -2.59 -14.79 7.87
N GLU A 47 -2.76 -15.09 9.15
CA GLU A 47 -4.03 -15.64 9.69
C GLU A 47 -5.05 -14.53 10.00
N GLU A 48 -4.59 -13.40 10.53
CA GLU A 48 -5.41 -12.25 10.89
C GLU A 48 -5.79 -11.36 9.69
N SER A 49 -6.42 -10.22 9.98
CA SER A 49 -6.60 -9.16 8.99
C SER A 49 -5.25 -8.61 8.53
N VAL A 50 -5.12 -8.31 7.23
CA VAL A 50 -3.91 -7.66 6.70
C VAL A 50 -3.82 -6.26 7.31
N THR A 51 -2.81 -6.04 8.16
CA THR A 51 -2.46 -4.75 8.73
C THR A 51 -1.12 -4.31 8.16
N LYS A 52 -0.82 -3.02 8.20
CA LYS A 52 0.49 -2.52 7.74
C LYS A 52 1.64 -3.24 8.47
N ARG A 53 1.53 -3.36 9.80
CA ARG A 53 2.55 -3.95 10.66
C ARG A 53 2.82 -5.43 10.33
N ASN A 54 1.78 -6.27 10.30
CA ASN A 54 2.00 -7.71 10.06
C ASN A 54 2.50 -8.01 8.64
N LEU A 55 2.16 -7.17 7.66
CA LEU A 55 2.68 -7.29 6.31
C LEU A 55 4.16 -6.93 6.25
N GLU A 56 4.57 -5.82 6.89
CA GLU A 56 5.97 -5.41 6.98
C GLU A 56 6.82 -6.47 7.67
N GLU A 57 6.36 -7.02 8.80
CA GLU A 57 7.03 -8.09 9.53
C GLU A 57 7.20 -9.36 8.68
N ALA A 58 6.14 -9.79 7.98
CA ALA A 58 6.20 -10.97 7.14
C ALA A 58 7.09 -10.78 5.89
N GLN A 59 7.09 -9.58 5.31
CA GLN A 59 8.00 -9.21 4.22
C GLN A 59 9.45 -9.25 4.66
N LEU A 60 9.73 -8.66 5.83
CA LEU A 60 11.06 -8.61 6.41
C LEU A 60 11.59 -10.01 6.72
N ALA A 61 10.78 -10.86 7.35
CA ALA A 61 11.14 -12.25 7.65
C ALA A 61 11.47 -13.03 6.37
N LYS A 62 10.66 -12.86 5.31
CA LYS A 62 10.92 -13.50 4.00
C LYS A 62 12.25 -13.05 3.40
N LEU A 63 12.56 -11.77 3.48
CA LEU A 63 13.81 -11.20 2.96
C LEU A 63 15.02 -11.75 3.71
N TYR A 64 15.00 -11.76 5.04
CA TYR A 64 16.09 -12.32 5.85
C TYR A 64 16.35 -13.78 5.50
N ASN A 65 15.30 -14.59 5.40
CA ASN A 65 15.42 -16.00 5.01
C ASN A 65 16.06 -16.17 3.61
N GLU A 66 15.75 -15.29 2.65
CA GLU A 66 16.35 -15.35 1.32
C GLU A 66 17.84 -14.96 1.34
N ILE A 67 18.21 -13.93 2.10
CA ILE A 67 19.60 -13.50 2.29
C ILE A 67 20.42 -14.62 2.92
N GLU A 68 19.95 -15.18 4.03
CA GLU A 68 20.61 -16.30 4.70
C GLU A 68 20.83 -17.47 3.75
N ARG A 69 19.78 -17.88 3.02
CA ARG A 69 19.87 -18.99 2.07
C ARG A 69 20.92 -18.74 0.98
N LYS A 70 21.04 -17.52 0.48
CA LYS A 70 22.07 -17.14 -0.51
C LYS A 70 23.48 -17.20 0.08
N ILE A 71 23.66 -16.71 1.30
CA ILE A 71 24.95 -16.78 2.00
C ILE A 71 25.36 -18.23 2.23
N THR A 72 24.46 -19.06 2.78
CA THR A 72 24.72 -20.48 3.03
C THR A 72 25.08 -21.24 1.75
N PHE A 73 24.34 -21.00 0.66
CA PHE A 73 24.62 -21.63 -0.63
C PHE A 73 26.03 -21.27 -1.12
N LYS A 74 26.40 -19.99 -1.05
CA LYS A 74 27.71 -19.51 -1.50
C LYS A 74 28.85 -20.10 -0.65
N LEU A 75 28.68 -20.15 0.68
CA LEU A 75 29.65 -20.77 1.58
C LEU A 75 29.84 -22.27 1.31
N ARG A 76 28.75 -23.01 1.03
CA ARG A 76 28.84 -24.43 0.65
C ARG A 76 29.62 -24.62 -0.65
N SER A 77 29.35 -23.80 -1.66
CA SER A 77 30.06 -23.86 -2.94
C SER A 77 31.55 -23.57 -2.79
N ILE A 78 31.93 -22.57 -1.96
CA ILE A 78 33.33 -22.25 -1.66
C ILE A 78 34.00 -23.41 -0.92
N ASN A 79 33.35 -23.99 0.11
CA ASN A 79 33.91 -25.08 0.89
C ASN A 79 34.14 -26.35 0.05
N ASN A 80 33.26 -26.61 -0.91
CA ASN A 80 33.40 -27.72 -1.84
C ASN A 80 34.54 -27.53 -2.86
N GLN A 81 34.91 -26.28 -3.17
CA GLN A 81 35.98 -25.95 -4.11
C GLN A 81 37.34 -25.74 -3.42
N HIS A 82 37.36 -25.24 -2.18
CA HIS A 82 38.58 -24.94 -1.44
C HIS A 82 38.33 -24.97 0.09
N PRO A 83 38.50 -26.12 0.77
CA PRO A 83 38.10 -26.32 2.18
C PRO A 83 38.85 -25.43 3.19
N ILE A 84 40.10 -25.07 2.87
CA ILE A 84 41.04 -24.38 3.79
C ILE A 84 40.72 -22.88 3.93
N THR A 85 39.99 -22.29 2.98
CA THR A 85 39.61 -20.87 2.97
C THR A 85 38.29 -20.59 3.69
N ALA A 86 37.44 -21.61 3.91
CA ALA A 86 36.12 -21.45 4.53
C ALA A 86 36.16 -21.01 6.01
N SER A 87 37.20 -21.38 6.77
CA SER A 87 37.34 -20.97 8.18
C SER A 87 37.62 -19.46 8.33
N LYS A 88 38.38 -18.86 7.41
CA LYS A 88 38.70 -17.41 7.40
C LYS A 88 37.49 -16.55 7.03
N TYR A 89 36.57 -17.04 6.20
CA TYR A 89 35.35 -16.31 5.82
C TYR A 89 34.25 -16.30 6.91
N LYS A 90 34.30 -17.21 7.89
CA LYS A 90 33.40 -17.17 9.06
C LYS A 90 33.70 -15.97 9.98
N GLU A 91 34.97 -15.60 10.15
CA GLU A 91 35.38 -14.42 10.92
C GLU A 91 35.27 -13.11 10.13
N VAL A 92 35.61 -13.11 8.83
CA VAL A 92 35.62 -11.88 8.01
C VAL A 92 34.24 -11.55 7.39
N GLY A 93 33.41 -12.56 7.12
CA GLY A 93 32.12 -12.40 6.44
C GLY A 93 31.06 -11.64 7.24
N ALA A 94 31.14 -11.64 8.57
CA ALA A 94 30.25 -10.86 9.44
C ALA A 94 30.48 -9.35 9.31
N ASN A 95 31.69 -8.92 8.91
CA ASN A 95 32.10 -7.51 8.94
C ASN A 95 32.13 -6.85 7.54
N GLN A 96 32.12 -7.64 6.46
CA GLN A 96 32.31 -7.14 5.08
C GLN A 96 31.14 -7.40 4.11
N ILE A 97 30.05 -8.05 4.54
CA ILE A 97 28.73 -7.77 3.94
C ILE A 97 28.35 -6.39 4.45
N ASN A 98 29.03 -5.38 3.91
CA ASN A 98 28.88 -4.02 4.35
C ASN A 98 27.40 -3.65 4.22
N SER A 99 26.85 -3.07 5.27
CA SER A 99 25.52 -2.48 5.26
C SER A 99 25.29 -1.60 4.02
N LYS A 100 26.35 -1.02 3.46
CA LYS A 100 26.36 -0.21 2.23
C LYS A 100 25.78 -0.92 1.00
N ASN A 101 26.14 -2.17 0.70
CA ASN A 101 25.65 -2.88 -0.49
C ASN A 101 24.20 -3.34 -0.35
N ILE A 102 23.77 -3.70 0.87
CA ILE A 102 22.37 -4.07 1.15
C ILE A 102 21.48 -2.83 1.13
N ILE A 103 21.92 -1.71 1.72
CA ILE A 103 21.21 -0.43 1.68
C ILE A 103 21.06 0.08 0.24
N SER A 104 22.09 -0.05 -0.60
CA SER A 104 22.02 0.32 -2.02
C SER A 104 20.93 -0.46 -2.76
N LEU A 105 20.88 -1.80 -2.57
CA LEU A 105 19.85 -2.65 -3.17
C LEU A 105 18.42 -2.33 -2.68
N ILE A 106 18.27 -1.87 -1.43
CA ILE A 106 16.98 -1.45 -0.85
C ILE A 106 16.54 -0.09 -1.42
N LEU A 107 17.48 0.85 -1.57
CA LEU A 107 17.20 2.20 -2.04
C LEU A 107 16.77 2.21 -3.52
N ASP A 108 17.39 1.37 -4.34
CA ASP A 108 17.05 1.22 -5.76
C ASP A 108 15.64 0.63 -5.97
N GLY A 109 15.17 -0.23 -5.05
CA GLY A 109 13.81 -0.76 -5.04
C GLY A 109 12.76 0.22 -4.51
N LEU A 110 13.11 1.06 -3.53
CA LEU A 110 12.20 2.03 -2.90
C LEU A 110 11.94 3.25 -3.81
N THR A 111 12.96 3.72 -4.53
CA THR A 111 12.89 4.93 -5.37
C THR A 111 12.03 4.77 -6.62
N THR A 112 11.66 3.55 -7.00
CA THR A 112 10.79 3.27 -8.15
C THR A 112 9.29 3.25 -7.79
N VAL A 113 8.93 3.17 -6.51
CA VAL A 113 7.54 3.26 -6.06
C VAL A 113 7.16 4.73 -5.92
N LYS A 114 6.68 5.31 -7.01
CA LYS A 114 6.03 6.63 -6.97
C LYS A 114 4.79 6.51 -6.10
N GLU A 115 4.78 7.17 -4.93
CA GLU A 115 3.59 7.24 -4.10
C GLU A 115 2.42 7.78 -4.95
N PRO A 116 1.23 7.14 -4.88
CA PRO A 116 0.05 7.69 -5.52
C PRO A 116 -0.28 9.04 -4.87
N THR A 117 0.05 10.12 -5.57
CA THR A 117 -0.30 11.47 -5.15
C THR A 117 -1.78 11.73 -5.43
N ILE A 118 -2.58 11.72 -4.36
CA ILE A 118 -3.98 12.15 -4.42
C ILE A 118 -3.97 13.68 -4.45
N ASN A 119 -4.38 14.28 -5.57
CA ASN A 119 -4.52 15.72 -5.70
C ASN A 119 -5.71 16.22 -4.84
N ILE A 120 -5.42 16.61 -3.60
CA ILE A 120 -6.40 17.19 -2.66
C ILE A 120 -6.75 18.66 -2.96
N ASN A 121 -6.18 19.26 -4.02
CA ASN A 121 -6.33 20.70 -4.28
C ASN A 121 -7.63 21.06 -5.01
N LYS A 122 -8.54 20.10 -5.20
CA LYS A 122 -9.92 20.33 -5.62
C LYS A 122 -10.83 20.12 -4.41
N LYS A 123 -11.70 21.09 -4.13
CA LYS A 123 -12.77 20.98 -3.13
C LYS A 123 -13.42 19.60 -3.26
N SER A 124 -13.44 18.86 -2.16
CA SER A 124 -13.98 17.50 -2.22
C SER A 124 -15.47 17.56 -2.57
N ASP A 125 -15.95 16.57 -3.33
CA ASP A 125 -17.38 16.39 -3.60
C ASP A 125 -18.21 16.36 -2.29
N LEU A 126 -17.57 16.06 -1.13
CA LEU A 126 -18.21 15.99 0.19
C LEU A 126 -18.44 17.34 0.82
N GLU A 127 -17.51 18.27 0.59
CA GLU A 127 -17.60 19.64 1.09
C GLU A 127 -18.58 20.48 0.25
N GLU A 128 -18.74 20.15 -1.04
CA GLU A 128 -19.78 20.74 -1.87
C GLU A 128 -21.19 20.31 -1.43
N ASP A 129 -21.41 19.01 -1.20
CA ASP A 129 -22.69 18.46 -0.73
C ASP A 129 -23.11 19.02 0.64
N ASN A 130 -22.18 19.12 1.59
CA ASN A 130 -22.47 19.68 2.93
C ASN A 130 -22.93 21.15 2.85
N GLU A 131 -22.38 21.93 1.92
CA GLU A 131 -22.78 23.33 1.70
C GLU A 131 -24.10 23.45 0.93
N VAL A 132 -24.47 22.46 0.11
CA VAL A 132 -25.80 22.39 -0.53
C VAL A 132 -26.87 22.02 0.50
N VAL A 133 -26.62 21.04 1.37
CA VAL A 133 -27.56 20.64 2.45
C VAL A 133 -27.82 21.80 3.40
N LYS A 134 -26.77 22.46 3.92
CA LYS A 134 -26.93 23.64 4.79
C LYS A 134 -27.70 24.79 4.12
N ARG A 135 -27.53 24.99 2.81
CA ARG A 135 -28.29 26.00 2.05
C ARG A 135 -29.76 25.62 1.92
N ALA A 136 -30.05 24.35 1.63
CA ALA A 136 -31.42 23.84 1.57
C ALA A 136 -32.12 23.93 2.94
N GLU A 137 -31.45 23.54 4.03
CA GLU A 137 -31.97 23.64 5.40
C GLU A 137 -32.30 25.09 5.78
N LYS A 138 -31.39 26.03 5.50
CA LYS A 138 -31.61 27.47 5.72
C LYS A 138 -32.75 28.04 4.88
N MET A 139 -33.03 27.47 3.71
CA MET A 139 -34.16 27.88 2.86
C MET A 139 -35.50 27.28 3.30
N ILE A 140 -35.49 26.19 4.09
CA ILE A 140 -36.71 25.59 4.64
C ILE A 140 -37.08 26.21 5.99
N GLN A 141 -36.08 26.66 6.76
CA GLN A 141 -36.26 27.28 8.09
C GLN A 141 -36.58 28.77 8.06
N LYS A 142 -36.65 29.41 6.88
CA LYS A 142 -36.90 30.84 6.69
C LYS A 142 -38.24 31.05 6.01
#